data_AF-C5KEA6-F1
#
_entry.id   AF-C5KEA6-F1
#
_cell.length_a   1.000
_cell.length_b   1.000
_cell.length_c   1.000
_cell.angle_alpha   90.00
_cell.angle_beta   90.00
_cell.angle_gamma   90.00
#
_symmetry.space_group_name_H-M   'P 1'
#
loop_
_entity.id
_entity.type
_entity.pdbx_description
1 polymer ?
#
loop_
_entity_poly.entity_id
_entity_poly.type
_entity_poly.pdbx_seq_one_letter_code
_entity_poly.pdbx_strand_id
1 'polypeptide(L)'
;MYGQTNCFVLPTAEYGVFQMNNGEAFICSYRSALNMVMQELGPKTKNEDGEDCPVQLSTVKGSDLLGTPLSAPLAKYSTVYALPLLTISMGKGTGIVTSVPADAPDDYAALKDWKTRQNWRDQYGVKEEWCVPFEVVPIIRIEDMPEWGDEAAAYLCESMKIDSHKQKDKLTEAKKLCYNKGFYQGKMIIGPYAGKTVQEAKPLVRKDLIDAGLAIKYYEPEGLVVSR
;
A
#
# COMPACT_ATOMS: atom_id res chain seq x y z
N MET A 1 -4.82 5.14 6.08
CA MET A 1 -5.82 4.96 5.00
C MET A 1 -6.44 6.29 4.56
N TYR A 2 -6.77 7.22 5.47
CA TYR A 2 -7.30 8.54 5.07
C TYR A 2 -6.41 9.33 4.09
N GLY A 3 -5.09 9.19 4.22
CA GLY A 3 -4.10 9.91 3.41
C GLY A 3 -3.65 9.20 2.15
N GLN A 4 -4.49 8.33 1.58
CA GLN A 4 -4.14 7.61 0.36
C GLN A 4 -4.14 8.53 -0.86
N THR A 5 -3.05 8.49 -1.64
CA THR A 5 -2.91 9.25 -2.91
C THR A 5 -2.96 8.36 -4.14
N ASN A 6 -2.53 7.11 -4.00
CA ASN A 6 -2.43 6.10 -5.07
C ASN A 6 -2.26 4.71 -4.45
N CYS A 7 -2.21 3.68 -5.28
CA CYS A 7 -1.60 2.40 -4.90
C CYS A 7 -0.36 2.14 -5.76
N PHE A 8 0.44 1.16 -5.37
CA PHE A 8 1.64 0.75 -6.08
C PHE A 8 1.54 -0.68 -6.55
N VAL A 9 1.97 -0.91 -7.78
CA VAL A 9 2.11 -2.22 -8.42
C VAL A 9 3.51 -2.35 -9.02
N LEU A 10 4.00 -3.58 -9.15
CA LEU A 10 5.27 -3.88 -9.80
C LEU A 10 5.01 -4.15 -11.28
N PRO A 11 5.45 -3.29 -12.22
CA PRO A 11 5.08 -3.43 -13.64
C PRO A 11 5.51 -4.75 -14.28
N THR A 12 6.65 -5.29 -13.84
CA THR A 12 7.24 -6.52 -14.36
C THR A 12 6.67 -7.78 -13.72
N ALA A 13 5.81 -7.66 -12.71
CA ALA A 13 5.22 -8.81 -12.04
C ALA A 13 3.97 -9.32 -12.77
N GLU A 14 3.69 -10.59 -12.56
CA GLU A 14 2.44 -11.22 -12.95
C GLU A 14 1.52 -11.30 -11.72
N TYR A 15 0.27 -10.87 -11.91
CA TYR A 15 -0.81 -10.93 -10.94
C TYR A 15 -1.90 -11.87 -11.45
N GLY A 16 -2.69 -12.42 -10.53
CA GLY A 16 -3.88 -13.20 -10.87
C GLY A 16 -5.15 -12.48 -10.44
N VAL A 17 -6.24 -12.80 -11.13
CA VAL A 17 -7.60 -12.46 -10.73
C VAL A 17 -8.22 -13.70 -10.11
N PHE A 18 -8.60 -13.64 -8.84
CA PHE A 18 -9.03 -14.80 -8.06
C PHE A 18 -10.44 -14.60 -7.52
N GLN A 19 -11.26 -15.65 -7.58
CA GLN A 19 -12.60 -15.63 -7.01
C GLN A 19 -12.53 -15.64 -5.47
N MET A 20 -13.38 -14.85 -4.81
CA MET A 20 -13.53 -14.80 -3.35
C MET A 20 -14.91 -15.28 -2.90
N ASN A 21 -15.04 -15.63 -1.61
CA ASN A 21 -16.28 -16.19 -1.06
C ASN A 21 -17.47 -15.22 -1.08
N ASN A 22 -17.20 -13.91 -1.09
CA ASN A 22 -18.21 -12.86 -1.19
C ASN A 22 -18.70 -12.64 -2.64
N GLY A 23 -18.24 -13.44 -3.61
CA GLY A 23 -18.57 -13.29 -5.03
C GLY A 23 -17.76 -12.22 -5.75
N GLU A 24 -16.83 -11.55 -5.07
CA GLU A 24 -15.91 -10.59 -5.68
C GLU A 24 -14.70 -11.29 -6.30
N ALA A 25 -13.95 -10.54 -7.11
CA ALA A 25 -12.68 -10.96 -7.67
C ALA A 25 -11.55 -10.10 -7.13
N PHE A 26 -10.51 -10.73 -6.58
CA PHE A 26 -9.33 -10.02 -6.07
C PHE A 26 -8.19 -10.08 -7.07
N ILE A 27 -7.49 -8.96 -7.22
CA ILE A 27 -6.24 -8.87 -7.98
C ILE A 27 -5.08 -8.86 -6.99
N CYS A 28 -4.25 -9.89 -7.03
CA CYS A 28 -3.10 -10.02 -6.14
C CYS A 28 -2.07 -11.01 -6.67
N SER A 29 -0.96 -11.19 -5.95
CA SER A 29 0.01 -12.23 -6.27
C SER A 29 -0.58 -13.62 -6.02
N TYR A 30 -0.21 -14.61 -6.85
CA TYR A 30 -0.65 -16.00 -6.66
C TYR A 30 -0.36 -16.52 -5.25
N ARG A 31 0.83 -16.23 -4.71
CA ARG A 31 1.22 -16.60 -3.34
C ARG A 31 0.23 -16.06 -2.29
N SER A 32 -0.20 -14.80 -2.44
CA SER A 32 -1.14 -14.22 -1.49
C SER A 32 -2.54 -14.82 -1.62
N ALA A 33 -2.99 -15.11 -2.85
CA ALA A 33 -4.26 -15.81 -3.09
C ALA A 33 -4.24 -17.23 -2.51
N LEU A 34 -3.14 -17.96 -2.66
CA LEU A 34 -2.96 -19.27 -2.03
C LEU A 34 -3.09 -19.18 -0.51
N ASN A 35 -2.39 -18.23 0.12
CA ASN A 35 -2.52 -18.00 1.56
C ASN A 35 -3.97 -17.65 1.95
N MET A 36 -4.69 -16.87 1.15
CA MET A 36 -6.07 -16.48 1.40
C MET A 36 -7.03 -17.68 1.36
N VAL A 37 -6.91 -18.55 0.37
CA VAL A 37 -7.80 -19.73 0.26
C VAL A 37 -7.51 -20.79 1.33
N MET A 38 -6.26 -20.86 1.81
CA MET A 38 -5.91 -21.67 3.00
C MET A 38 -6.47 -21.09 4.31
N GLN A 39 -6.92 -19.84 4.29
CA GLN A 39 -7.63 -19.17 5.39
C GLN A 39 -9.16 -19.13 5.16
N GLU A 40 -9.67 -19.92 4.21
CA GLU A 40 -11.09 -19.98 3.86
C GLU A 40 -11.68 -18.63 3.42
N LEU A 41 -10.88 -17.77 2.78
CA LEU A 41 -11.33 -16.48 2.24
C LEU A 41 -11.87 -16.56 0.81
N GLY A 42 -11.58 -17.66 0.11
CA GLY A 42 -12.05 -17.92 -1.24
C GLY A 42 -12.16 -19.42 -1.52
N PRO A 43 -12.83 -19.81 -2.61
CA PRO A 43 -12.93 -21.20 -3.01
C PRO A 43 -11.56 -21.79 -3.38
N LYS A 44 -11.40 -23.07 -3.05
CA LYS A 44 -10.25 -23.89 -3.44
C LYS A 44 -10.63 -24.77 -4.63
N THR A 45 -9.66 -25.00 -5.51
CA THR A 45 -9.69 -26.04 -6.53
C THR A 45 -8.42 -26.88 -6.41
N LYS A 46 -8.26 -27.86 -7.30
CA LYS A 46 -7.06 -28.69 -7.39
C LYS A 46 -6.24 -28.30 -8.61
N ASN A 47 -4.91 -28.17 -8.44
CA ASN A 47 -4.00 -28.07 -9.57
C ASN A 47 -3.79 -29.45 -10.24
N GLU A 48 -2.96 -29.50 -11.29
CA GLU A 48 -2.65 -30.74 -12.02
C GLU A 48 -2.05 -31.84 -11.13
N ASP A 49 -1.37 -31.46 -10.05
CA ASP A 49 -0.76 -32.36 -9.07
C ASP A 49 -1.71 -32.77 -7.93
N GLY A 50 -2.97 -32.31 -7.94
CA GLY A 50 -3.96 -32.61 -6.91
C GLY A 50 -3.83 -31.80 -5.61
N GLU A 51 -2.98 -30.78 -5.60
CA GLU A 51 -2.79 -29.86 -4.47
C GLU A 51 -3.86 -28.76 -4.46
N ASP A 52 -4.18 -28.27 -3.27
CA ASP A 52 -5.12 -27.15 -3.12
C ASP A 52 -4.54 -25.86 -3.71
N CYS A 53 -5.27 -25.23 -4.62
CA CYS A 53 -4.91 -23.96 -5.24
C CYS A 53 -6.12 -23.01 -5.31
N PRO A 54 -5.90 -21.69 -5.45
CA PRO A 54 -6.99 -20.74 -5.58
C PRO A 54 -7.69 -20.86 -6.93
N VAL A 55 -8.99 -20.57 -6.99
CA VAL A 55 -9.72 -20.46 -8.26
C VAL A 55 -9.29 -19.19 -9.00
N GLN A 56 -8.42 -19.35 -9.99
CA GLN A 56 -7.92 -18.27 -10.84
C GLN A 56 -8.81 -18.07 -12.07
N LEU A 57 -9.34 -16.87 -12.23
CA LEU A 57 -10.22 -16.47 -13.33
C LEU A 57 -9.42 -16.00 -14.56
N SER A 58 -8.33 -15.28 -14.32
CA SER A 58 -7.42 -14.79 -15.36
C SER A 58 -6.07 -14.37 -14.79
N THR A 59 -5.14 -14.07 -15.68
CA THR A 59 -3.82 -13.49 -15.38
C THR A 59 -3.77 -12.05 -15.88
N VAL A 60 -3.08 -11.17 -15.14
CA VAL A 60 -2.91 -9.76 -15.48
C VAL A 60 -1.46 -9.34 -15.23
N LYS A 61 -0.83 -8.63 -16.18
CA LYS A 61 0.51 -8.08 -15.96
C LYS A 61 0.43 -6.82 -15.13
N GLY A 62 1.43 -6.58 -14.29
CA GLY A 62 1.51 -5.35 -13.50
C GLY A 62 1.50 -4.08 -14.36
N SER A 63 2.06 -4.15 -15.57
CA SER A 63 2.01 -3.08 -16.56
C SER A 63 0.58 -2.70 -16.96
N ASP A 64 -0.33 -3.68 -17.02
CA ASP A 64 -1.70 -3.49 -17.46
C ASP A 64 -2.57 -2.87 -16.35
N LEU A 65 -2.12 -2.96 -15.10
CA LEU A 65 -2.76 -2.33 -13.95
C LEU A 65 -2.44 -0.83 -13.84
N LEU A 66 -1.37 -0.34 -14.47
CA LEU A 66 -0.92 1.04 -14.35
C LEU A 66 -2.00 2.02 -14.84
N GLY A 67 -2.29 3.04 -14.04
CA GLY A 67 -3.32 4.03 -14.36
C GLY A 67 -4.76 3.56 -14.19
N THR A 68 -4.99 2.37 -13.63
CA THR A 68 -6.35 1.92 -13.29
C THR A 68 -6.95 2.89 -12.26
N PRO A 69 -8.14 3.49 -12.51
CA PRO A 69 -8.83 4.30 -11.53
C PRO A 69 -9.42 3.42 -10.41
N LEU A 70 -9.19 3.80 -9.16
CA LEU A 70 -9.56 3.05 -7.98
C LEU A 70 -10.32 3.93 -6.99
N SER A 71 -11.37 3.38 -6.40
CA SER A 71 -12.01 3.95 -5.21
C SER A 71 -11.32 3.39 -3.97
N ALA A 72 -10.49 4.19 -3.31
CA ALA A 72 -9.74 3.77 -2.13
C ALA A 72 -10.52 4.05 -0.83
N PRO A 73 -10.74 3.04 0.04
CA PRO A 73 -11.46 3.23 1.30
C PRO A 73 -10.88 4.36 2.15
N LEU A 74 -11.76 5.25 2.64
CA LEU A 74 -11.44 6.40 3.52
C LEU A 74 -10.58 7.50 2.90
N ALA A 75 -10.11 7.35 1.65
CA ALA A 75 -9.24 8.33 1.03
C ALA A 75 -9.95 9.68 0.86
N LYS A 76 -9.20 10.78 0.96
CA LYS A 76 -9.69 12.13 0.63
C LYS A 76 -10.12 12.24 -0.83
N TYR A 77 -9.41 11.56 -1.73
CA TYR A 77 -9.68 11.55 -3.16
C TYR A 77 -10.70 10.47 -3.51
N SER A 78 -11.74 10.83 -4.26
CA SER A 78 -12.76 9.88 -4.74
C SER A 78 -12.20 8.86 -5.73
N THR A 79 -11.15 9.22 -6.45
CA THR A 79 -10.46 8.34 -7.38
C THR A 79 -8.95 8.53 -7.23
N VAL A 80 -8.24 7.43 -7.06
CA VAL A 80 -6.78 7.34 -7.07
C VAL A 80 -6.34 6.38 -8.17
N TYR A 81 -5.05 6.33 -8.48
CA TYR A 81 -4.54 5.50 -9.57
C TYR A 81 -3.51 4.48 -9.10
N ALA A 82 -3.29 3.43 -9.87
CA ALA A 82 -2.16 2.52 -9.68
C ALA A 82 -0.89 3.10 -10.34
N LEU A 83 0.17 3.27 -9.54
CA LEU A 83 1.47 3.77 -9.98
C LEU A 83 2.54 2.68 -9.89
N PRO A 84 3.66 2.81 -10.64
CA PRO A 84 4.75 1.84 -10.56
C PRO A 84 5.55 2.00 -9.26
N LEU A 85 5.90 0.87 -8.64
CA LEU A 85 6.95 0.82 -7.62
C LEU A 85 7.88 -0.36 -7.87
N LEU A 86 9.11 -0.05 -8.31
CA LEU A 86 10.08 -1.04 -8.79
C LEU A 86 10.73 -1.86 -7.67
N THR A 87 10.49 -1.49 -6.41
CA THR A 87 11.09 -2.08 -5.22
C THR A 87 10.16 -3.07 -4.50
N ILE A 88 8.95 -3.29 -5.01
CA ILE A 88 8.00 -4.26 -4.45
C ILE A 88 8.60 -5.67 -4.47
N SER A 89 8.45 -6.38 -3.36
CA SER A 89 8.78 -7.80 -3.25
C SER A 89 7.52 -8.64 -3.42
N MET A 90 7.43 -9.44 -4.48
CA MET A 90 6.31 -10.36 -4.70
C MET A 90 6.25 -11.52 -3.70
N GLY A 91 7.31 -11.69 -2.89
CA GLY A 91 7.37 -12.66 -1.80
C GLY A 91 6.78 -12.17 -0.47
N LYS A 92 6.24 -10.94 -0.41
CA LYS A 92 5.64 -10.36 0.80
C LYS A 92 4.29 -9.74 0.49
N GLY A 93 3.28 -10.06 1.31
CA GLY A 93 1.93 -9.54 1.15
C GLY A 93 1.34 -9.87 -0.22
N THR A 94 0.51 -8.96 -0.74
CA THR A 94 -0.28 -9.17 -1.97
C THR A 94 0.45 -8.78 -3.25
N GLY A 95 1.63 -8.17 -3.16
CA GLY A 95 2.31 -7.54 -4.30
C GLY A 95 1.68 -6.21 -4.74
N ILE A 96 0.66 -5.71 -4.03
CA ILE A 96 0.05 -4.39 -4.22
C ILE A 96 0.15 -3.62 -2.91
N VAL A 97 0.64 -2.38 -2.94
CA VAL A 97 0.92 -1.60 -1.74
C VAL A 97 0.12 -0.30 -1.75
N THR A 98 -0.48 0.08 -0.62
CA THR A 98 -1.15 1.38 -0.46
C THR A 98 -0.10 2.49 -0.41
N SER A 99 -0.36 3.66 -0.99
CA SER A 99 0.51 4.84 -0.85
C SER A 99 -0.08 5.84 0.13
N VAL A 100 0.61 6.12 1.25
CA VAL A 100 0.25 7.15 2.25
C VAL A 100 1.44 8.09 2.47
N PRO A 101 1.71 9.03 1.54
CA PRO A 101 2.93 9.84 1.51
C PRO A 101 3.19 10.72 2.73
N ALA A 102 2.17 11.06 3.54
CA ALA A 102 2.36 11.90 4.71
C ALA A 102 3.18 11.22 5.82
N ASP A 103 3.09 9.89 5.92
CA ASP A 103 3.61 9.11 7.05
C ASP A 103 4.51 7.93 6.62
N ALA A 104 4.67 7.72 5.31
CA ALA A 104 5.53 6.69 4.75
C ALA A 104 6.60 7.30 3.82
N PRO A 105 7.88 7.36 4.24
CA PRO A 105 8.97 7.92 3.45
C PRO A 105 9.16 7.26 2.07
N ASP A 106 8.98 5.94 1.99
CA ASP A 106 9.02 5.21 0.71
C ASP A 106 7.97 5.74 -0.27
N ASP A 107 6.77 5.99 0.24
CA ASP A 107 5.62 6.43 -0.55
C ASP A 107 5.78 7.88 -1.00
N TYR A 108 6.26 8.76 -0.10
CA TYR A 108 6.59 10.14 -0.43
C TYR A 108 7.65 10.23 -1.51
N ALA A 109 8.76 9.51 -1.36
CA ALA A 109 9.85 9.51 -2.33
C ALA A 109 9.37 8.97 -3.69
N ALA A 110 8.56 7.91 -3.70
CA ALA A 110 8.01 7.35 -4.93
C ALA A 110 7.02 8.31 -5.62
N LEU A 111 6.08 8.90 -4.87
CA LEU A 111 5.15 9.88 -5.43
C LEU A 111 5.90 11.10 -5.97
N LYS A 112 6.89 11.62 -5.23
CA LYS A 112 7.73 12.75 -5.66
C LYS A 112 8.49 12.44 -6.95
N ASP A 113 9.07 11.24 -7.07
CA ASP A 113 9.71 10.79 -8.30
C ASP A 113 8.72 10.82 -9.48
N TRP A 114 7.49 10.33 -9.31
CA TRP A 114 6.47 10.36 -10.36
C TRP A 114 5.93 11.76 -10.67
N LYS A 115 5.89 12.67 -9.68
CA LYS A 115 5.47 14.06 -9.91
C LYS A 115 6.52 14.86 -10.68
N THR A 116 7.82 14.57 -10.49
CA THR A 116 8.92 15.44 -10.96
C THR A 116 9.73 14.88 -12.12
N ARG A 117 9.82 13.56 -12.28
CA ARG A 117 10.67 12.91 -13.30
C ARG A 117 9.87 12.56 -14.54
N GLN A 118 9.77 13.50 -15.48
CA GLN A 118 9.08 13.28 -16.76
C GLN A 118 9.62 12.07 -17.54
N ASN A 119 10.95 11.91 -17.60
CA ASN A 119 11.58 10.78 -18.28
C ASN A 119 11.17 9.41 -17.72
N TRP A 120 10.85 9.32 -16.43
CA TRP A 120 10.34 8.07 -15.85
C TRP A 120 8.88 7.86 -16.23
N ARG A 121 8.07 8.92 -16.20
CA ARG A 121 6.69 8.85 -16.66
C ARG A 121 6.60 8.36 -18.10
N ASP A 122 7.43 8.90 -18.99
CA ASP A 122 7.50 8.47 -20.39
C ASP A 122 7.93 7.00 -20.53
N GLN A 123 8.93 6.56 -19.74
CA GLN A 123 9.41 5.18 -19.77
C GLN A 123 8.35 4.15 -19.38
N TYR A 124 7.51 4.46 -18.38
CA TYR A 124 6.52 3.53 -17.83
C TYR A 124 5.08 3.82 -18.27
N GLY A 125 4.89 4.79 -19.18
CA GLY A 125 3.55 5.19 -19.64
C GLY A 125 2.67 5.82 -18.57
N VAL A 126 3.27 6.43 -17.53
CA VAL A 126 2.53 7.08 -16.44
C VAL A 126 2.08 8.46 -16.87
N LYS A 127 0.78 8.71 -16.88
CA LYS A 127 0.24 10.04 -17.19
C LYS A 127 0.39 11.01 -16.03
N GLU A 128 0.57 12.29 -16.34
CA GLU A 128 0.67 13.34 -15.31
C GLU A 128 -0.58 13.40 -14.42
N GLU A 129 -1.76 13.19 -15.00
CA GLU A 129 -3.06 13.18 -14.32
C GLU A 129 -3.17 12.11 -13.21
N TRP A 130 -2.31 11.09 -13.23
CA TRP A 130 -2.30 10.01 -12.24
C TRP A 130 -1.47 10.32 -11.00
N CYS A 131 -0.62 11.35 -11.03
CA CYS A 131 0.32 11.64 -9.94
C CYS A 131 0.42 13.12 -9.58
N VAL A 132 0.45 14.04 -10.55
CA VAL A 132 0.69 15.47 -10.32
C VAL A 132 -0.42 16.14 -9.48
N PRO A 133 -1.72 15.87 -9.70
CA PRO A 133 -2.79 16.50 -8.91
C PRO A 133 -2.90 16.01 -7.47
N PHE A 134 -2.21 14.91 -7.13
CA PHE A 134 -2.32 14.28 -5.81
C PHE A 134 -1.32 14.91 -4.84
N GLU A 135 -1.82 15.82 -4.02
CA GLU A 135 -1.07 16.37 -2.90
C GLU A 135 -1.06 15.43 -1.71
N VAL A 136 0.01 15.54 -0.91
CA VAL A 136 0.14 14.85 0.37
C VAL A 136 -1.04 15.25 1.26
N VAL A 137 -1.62 14.26 1.94
CA VAL A 137 -2.77 14.47 2.82
C VAL A 137 -2.31 14.20 4.25
N PRO A 138 -2.17 15.24 5.08
CA PRO A 138 -1.78 15.08 6.47
C PRO A 138 -2.84 14.32 7.27
N ILE A 139 -2.42 13.31 8.04
CA ILE A 139 -3.36 12.47 8.81
C ILE A 139 -2.94 12.21 10.26
N ILE A 140 -1.65 12.34 10.58
CA ILE A 140 -1.08 12.16 11.91
C ILE A 140 -0.19 13.35 12.21
N ARG A 141 -0.28 13.88 13.43
CA ARG A 141 0.67 14.86 13.98
C ARG A 141 1.46 14.20 15.10
N ILE A 142 2.78 14.37 15.10
CA ILE A 142 3.67 13.84 16.12
C ILE A 142 3.91 14.96 17.15
N GLU A 143 3.24 14.90 18.30
CA GLU A 143 3.19 16.03 19.25
C GLU A 143 4.55 16.38 19.87
N ASP A 144 5.48 15.42 20.01
CA ASP A 144 6.81 15.64 20.59
C ASP A 144 7.88 16.08 19.58
N MET A 145 7.54 16.15 18.29
CA MET A 145 8.42 16.56 17.19
C MET A 145 7.73 17.60 16.31
N PRO A 146 7.42 18.79 16.84
CA PRO A 146 6.65 19.81 16.12
C PRO A 146 7.33 20.28 14.82
N GLU A 147 8.66 20.19 14.73
CA GLU A 147 9.43 20.54 13.54
C GLU A 147 9.20 19.59 12.36
N TRP A 148 8.67 18.38 12.59
CA TRP A 148 8.29 17.46 11.52
C TRP A 148 6.96 17.86 10.85
N GLY A 149 6.19 18.73 11.51
CA GLY A 149 4.87 19.16 11.04
C GLY A 149 3.86 18.01 10.94
N ASP A 150 2.91 18.16 10.01
CA ASP A 150 1.86 17.17 9.77
C ASP A 150 2.21 16.20 8.61
N GLU A 151 3.38 16.37 8.01
CA GLU A 151 3.91 15.57 6.90
C GLU A 151 5.28 14.99 7.28
N ALA A 152 5.29 14.17 8.34
CA ALA A 152 6.51 13.62 8.93
C ALA A 152 7.42 12.94 7.90
N ALA A 153 6.85 12.20 6.95
CA ALA A 153 7.63 11.55 5.89
C ALA A 153 8.29 12.54 4.94
N ALA A 154 7.61 13.64 4.59
CA ALA A 154 8.17 14.69 3.74
C ALA A 154 9.37 15.37 4.43
N TYR A 155 9.19 15.76 5.70
CA TYR A 155 10.26 16.34 6.52
C TYR A 155 11.49 15.42 6.64
N LEU A 156 11.27 14.14 6.93
CA LEU A 156 12.35 13.16 7.03
C LEU A 156 13.07 12.96 5.70
N CYS A 157 12.34 12.87 4.60
CA CYS A 157 12.96 12.77 3.28
C CYS A 157 13.81 14.00 2.95
N GLU A 158 13.36 15.20 3.30
CA GLU A 158 14.11 16.43 3.05
C GLU A 158 15.34 16.57 3.95
N SER A 159 15.19 16.38 5.26
CA SER A 159 16.28 16.46 6.24
C SER A 159 17.37 15.42 5.99
N MET A 160 17.01 14.21 5.57
CA MET A 160 17.95 13.12 5.25
C MET A 160 18.49 13.19 3.80
N LYS A 161 18.09 14.22 3.03
CA LYS A 161 18.46 14.41 1.62
C LYS A 161 18.17 13.17 0.78
N ILE A 162 16.92 12.71 0.87
CA ILE A 162 16.37 11.61 0.06
C ILE A 162 15.78 12.21 -1.22
N ASP A 163 16.35 11.84 -2.35
CA ASP A 163 16.02 12.37 -3.68
C ASP A 163 15.38 11.35 -4.64
N SER A 164 15.30 10.08 -4.22
CA SER A 164 14.63 9.02 -4.99
C SER A 164 14.23 7.83 -4.12
N HIS A 165 13.14 7.16 -4.51
CA HIS A 165 12.69 5.90 -3.91
C HIS A 165 13.70 4.73 -4.06
N LYS A 166 14.79 4.93 -4.82
CA LYS A 166 15.88 3.94 -4.98
C LYS A 166 16.90 3.97 -3.83
N GLN A 167 16.91 5.01 -2.97
CA GLN A 167 17.87 5.15 -1.87
C GLN A 167 17.48 4.31 -0.64
N LYS A 168 17.51 2.98 -0.80
CA LYS A 168 16.98 1.99 0.15
C LYS A 168 17.50 2.15 1.59
N ASP A 169 18.79 2.42 1.77
CA ASP A 169 19.39 2.47 3.12
C ASP A 169 18.85 3.67 3.92
N LYS A 170 18.86 4.87 3.30
CA LYS A 170 18.30 6.08 3.91
C LYS A 170 16.80 5.95 4.17
N LEU A 171 16.07 5.40 3.20
CA LEU A 171 14.62 5.19 3.33
C LEU A 171 14.29 4.20 4.44
N THR A 172 15.10 3.17 4.64
CA THR A 172 14.92 2.20 5.73
C THR A 172 15.08 2.88 7.09
N GLU A 173 16.05 3.76 7.25
CA GLU A 173 16.25 4.56 8.47
C GLU A 173 15.07 5.53 8.69
N ALA A 174 14.73 6.33 7.67
CA ALA A 174 13.60 7.26 7.72
C ALA A 174 12.29 6.56 8.08
N LYS A 175 12.03 5.39 7.47
CA LYS A 175 10.82 4.59 7.71
C LYS A 175 10.74 4.08 9.14
N LYS A 176 11.84 3.55 9.67
CA LYS A 176 11.88 3.07 11.07
C LYS A 176 11.58 4.21 12.03
N LEU A 177 12.18 5.37 11.80
CA LEU A 177 11.99 6.56 12.61
C LEU A 177 10.54 7.08 12.55
N CYS A 178 10.01 7.28 11.34
CA CYS A 178 8.64 7.74 11.10
C CYS A 178 7.61 6.78 11.71
N TYR A 179 7.76 5.46 11.49
CA TYR A 179 6.83 4.46 11.99
C TYR A 179 6.83 4.34 13.51
N ASN A 180 8.02 4.36 14.13
CA ASN A 180 8.14 4.28 15.59
C ASN A 180 7.50 5.51 16.24
N LYS A 181 7.91 6.71 15.81
CA LYS A 181 7.37 7.97 16.34
C LYS A 181 5.88 8.13 16.08
N GLY A 182 5.42 7.87 14.86
CA GLY A 182 4.01 7.91 14.51
C GLY A 182 3.15 6.93 15.31
N PHE A 183 3.66 5.72 15.62
CA PHE A 183 2.90 4.76 16.41
C PHE A 183 2.77 5.17 17.88
N TYR A 184 3.86 5.59 18.53
CA TYR A 184 3.85 5.86 19.98
C TYR A 184 3.43 7.29 20.35
N GLN A 185 3.69 8.26 19.49
CA GLN A 185 3.54 9.69 19.78
C GLN A 185 2.67 10.42 18.74
N GLY A 186 2.22 9.70 17.72
CA GLY A 186 1.30 10.22 16.73
C GLY A 186 -0.12 10.35 17.29
N LYS A 187 -0.76 11.47 16.96
CA LYS A 187 -2.16 11.74 17.19
C LYS A 187 -2.88 11.93 15.87
N MET A 188 -4.03 11.28 15.72
CA MET A 188 -4.87 11.42 14.54
C MET A 188 -5.38 12.86 14.42
N ILE A 189 -5.30 13.46 13.24
CA ILE A 189 -5.85 14.80 12.96
C ILE A 189 -7.04 14.78 12.00
N ILE A 190 -7.42 13.60 11.51
CA ILE A 190 -8.51 13.39 10.55
C ILE A 190 -9.40 12.21 10.94
N GLY A 191 -10.63 12.24 10.42
CA GLY A 191 -11.60 11.15 10.56
C GLY A 191 -12.30 11.13 11.92
N PRO A 192 -13.14 10.11 12.18
CA PRO A 192 -13.95 9.99 13.39
C PRO A 192 -13.12 9.85 14.68
N TYR A 193 -11.83 9.50 14.56
CA TYR A 193 -10.92 9.34 15.70
C TYR A 193 -9.89 10.46 15.82
N ALA A 194 -10.11 11.60 15.16
CA ALA A 194 -9.29 12.79 15.35
C ALA A 194 -9.18 13.13 16.84
N GLY A 195 -7.96 13.46 17.28
CA GLY A 195 -7.61 13.71 18.67
C GLY A 195 -7.21 12.48 19.48
N LYS A 196 -7.42 11.25 18.99
CA LYS A 196 -6.92 10.03 19.64
C LYS A 196 -5.49 9.73 19.24
N THR A 197 -4.77 9.01 20.10
CA THR A 197 -3.45 8.46 19.73
C THR A 197 -3.59 7.42 18.62
N VAL A 198 -2.54 7.24 17.82
CA VAL A 198 -2.53 6.22 16.75
C VAL A 198 -2.74 4.82 17.32
N GLN A 199 -2.23 4.53 18.52
CA GLN A 199 -2.40 3.22 19.19
C GLN A 199 -3.88 2.92 19.49
N GLU A 200 -4.62 3.92 19.96
CA GLU A 200 -6.05 3.80 20.25
C GLU A 200 -6.89 3.76 18.97
N ALA A 201 -6.55 4.59 17.98
CA ALA A 201 -7.33 4.69 16.75
C ALA A 201 -7.15 3.49 15.82
N LYS A 202 -5.95 2.88 15.76
CA LYS A 202 -5.63 1.76 14.85
C LYS A 202 -6.62 0.58 14.93
N PRO A 203 -6.93 0.00 16.11
CA PRO A 203 -7.90 -1.10 16.19
C PRO A 203 -9.32 -0.67 15.83
N LEU A 204 -9.69 0.59 16.12
CA LEU A 204 -11.03 1.13 15.81
C LEU A 204 -11.22 1.32 14.30
N VAL A 205 -10.27 1.97 13.62
CA VAL A 205 -10.29 2.13 12.15
C VAL A 205 -10.29 0.77 11.45
N ARG A 206 -9.51 -0.20 11.97
CA ARG A 206 -9.52 -1.57 11.45
C ARG A 206 -10.91 -2.21 11.57
N LYS A 207 -11.59 -2.02 12.70
CA LYS A 207 -12.94 -2.54 12.91
C LYS A 207 -13.92 -1.90 11.93
N ASP A 208 -13.92 -0.57 11.82
CA ASP A 208 -14.83 0.16 10.93
C ASP A 208 -14.69 -0.28 9.46
N LEU A 209 -13.46 -0.47 8.99
CA LEU A 209 -13.19 -0.94 7.63
C LEU A 209 -13.74 -2.36 7.40
N ILE A 210 -13.59 -3.25 8.38
CA ILE A 210 -14.08 -4.64 8.29
C ILE A 210 -15.61 -4.66 8.36
N ASP A 211 -16.20 -3.94 9.31
CA ASP A 211 -17.65 -3.87 9.51
C ASP A 211 -18.35 -3.25 8.28
N ALA A 212 -17.67 -2.34 7.57
CA ALA A 212 -18.14 -1.77 6.30
C ALA A 212 -17.88 -2.65 5.06
N GLY A 213 -17.23 -3.81 5.21
CA GLY A 213 -16.87 -4.69 4.09
C GLY A 213 -15.76 -4.14 3.18
N LEU A 214 -15.03 -3.11 3.62
CA LEU A 214 -13.98 -2.42 2.85
C LEU A 214 -12.58 -2.99 3.09
N ALA A 215 -12.43 -3.91 4.04
CA ALA A 215 -11.19 -4.62 4.30
C ALA A 215 -11.48 -6.01 4.86
N ILE A 216 -10.55 -6.94 4.62
CA ILE A 216 -10.57 -8.27 5.22
C ILE A 216 -9.32 -8.52 6.05
N LYS A 217 -9.43 -9.43 7.02
CA LYS A 217 -8.28 -9.88 7.80
C LYS A 217 -7.51 -10.91 6.98
N TYR A 218 -6.21 -10.68 6.83
CA TYR A 218 -5.30 -11.56 6.11
C TYR A 218 -4.08 -11.87 6.99
N TYR A 219 -3.68 -13.14 7.02
CA TYR A 219 -2.47 -13.60 7.70
C TYR A 219 -1.45 -14.14 6.70
N GLU A 220 -0.18 -13.99 7.03
CA GLU A 220 0.94 -14.48 6.24
C GLU A 220 2.08 -14.89 7.18
N PRO A 221 2.85 -15.94 6.86
CA PRO A 221 4.10 -16.21 7.54
C PRO A 221 5.06 -15.02 7.46
N GLU A 222 5.71 -14.66 8.57
CA GLU A 222 6.63 -13.51 8.62
C GLU A 222 7.85 -13.69 7.70
N GLY A 223 8.23 -14.94 7.42
CA GLY A 223 9.31 -15.31 6.52
C GLY A 223 9.04 -16.64 5.80
N LEU A 224 9.98 -17.07 4.96
CA LEU A 224 9.88 -18.36 4.27
C LEU A 224 9.90 -19.50 5.28
N VAL A 225 8.85 -20.32 5.26
CA VAL A 225 8.73 -21.55 6.04
C VAL A 225 8.64 -22.71 5.05
N VAL A 226 9.55 -23.68 5.18
CA VAL A 226 9.61 -24.87 4.32
C VAL A 226 9.27 -26.09 5.17
N SER A 227 8.35 -26.93 4.71
CA SER A 227 8.04 -28.20 5.36
C SER A 227 9.23 -29.16 5.25
N ARG A 228 9.23 -30.20 6.09
CA ARG A 228 10.26 -31.25 6.08
C ARG A 228 10.19 -32.12 4.83
#